data_AF-A0A246TIY2-F1
#
_entry.id   AF-A0A246TIY2-F1
#
_cell.length_a   1.000
_cell.length_b   1.000
_cell.length_c   1.000
_cell.angle_alpha   90.00
_cell.angle_beta   90.00
_cell.angle_gamma   90.00
#
_symmetry.space_group_name_H-M   'P 1'
#
loop_
_entity.id
_entity.type
_entity.pdbx_description
1 polymer ?
#
loop_
_entity_poly.entity_id
_entity_poly.type
_entity_poly.pdbx_seq_one_letter_code
_entity_poly.pdbx_strand_id
1 'polypeptide(L)'
;MDVIGTENAALSNEERWLKQERKMFSRIENDLRYYGGEVKLCRLAQTNLSIAVMIFGVLTPVVIAEAGKTDSFLGPPALLTTIATGMAALAAILEGIRRIGRFDRRWIANYSAATKIRRLRDQYRLRQIGKPVGSDDWRENIFHYQQLINDVLDKETAVFFKDLDKPENEPSPEKDRPGKGGKPKN
;
A
#
# COMPACT_ATOMS: atom_id res chain seq x y z
N MET A 1 33.00 2.10 24.89
CA MET A 1 31.60 1.64 25.08
C MET A 1 31.38 0.51 24.08
N ASP A 2 31.73 -0.71 24.47
CA ASP A 2 31.72 -1.94 23.65
C ASP A 2 30.85 -3.01 24.33
N VAL A 3 29.60 -2.66 24.62
CA VAL A 3 28.68 -3.58 25.33
C VAL A 3 28.10 -4.65 24.39
N ILE A 4 28.21 -4.45 23.07
CA ILE A 4 27.73 -5.41 22.06
C ILE A 4 28.75 -6.53 21.79
N GLY A 5 30.04 -6.27 22.05
CA GLY A 5 31.13 -7.22 21.76
C GLY A 5 31.23 -8.38 22.76
N THR A 6 30.93 -8.14 24.04
CA THR A 6 31.10 -9.13 25.11
C THR A 6 29.93 -10.10 25.24
N GLU A 7 28.70 -9.68 24.92
CA GLU A 7 27.49 -10.52 25.04
C GLU A 7 27.45 -11.68 24.03
N ASN A 8 28.13 -11.53 22.89
CA ASN A 8 28.22 -12.58 21.87
C ASN A 8 29.37 -13.57 22.14
N ALA A 9 30.36 -13.22 22.96
CA ALA A 9 31.52 -14.07 23.23
C ALA A 9 31.16 -15.32 24.07
N ALA A 10 30.10 -15.23 24.89
CA ALA A 10 29.67 -16.30 25.78
C ALA A 10 28.63 -17.27 25.18
N LEU A 11 28.06 -16.97 24.02
CA LEU A 11 27.04 -17.80 23.36
C LEU A 11 27.66 -18.89 22.50
N SER A 12 27.06 -20.08 22.52
CA SER A 12 27.40 -21.17 21.60
C SER A 12 27.16 -20.74 20.14
N ASN A 13 27.82 -21.39 19.19
CA ASN A 13 27.68 -21.07 17.77
C ASN A 13 26.20 -21.16 17.33
N GLU A 14 25.49 -22.19 17.80
CA GLU A 14 24.06 -22.38 17.53
C GLU A 14 23.20 -21.23 18.10
N GLU A 15 23.48 -20.80 19.34
CA GLU A 15 22.74 -19.72 19.98
C GLU A 15 22.92 -18.38 19.25
N ARG A 16 24.12 -18.10 18.73
CA ARG A 16 24.39 -16.91 17.91
C ARG A 16 23.55 -16.92 16.64
N TRP A 17 23.52 -18.05 15.95
CA TRP A 17 22.73 -18.21 14.72
C TRP A 17 21.24 -18.07 14.98
N LEU A 18 20.70 -18.71 16.03
CA LEU A 18 19.30 -18.53 16.45
C LEU A 18 18.98 -17.07 16.83
N LYS A 19 19.90 -16.36 17.50
CA LYS A 19 19.74 -14.93 17.81
C LYS A 19 19.65 -14.09 16.53
N GLN A 20 20.48 -14.39 15.53
CA GLN A 20 20.44 -13.70 14.23
C GLN A 20 19.14 -13.98 13.46
N GLU A 21 18.69 -15.24 13.43
CA GLU A 21 17.43 -15.63 12.80
C GLU A 21 16.24 -14.90 13.46
N ARG A 22 16.19 -14.87 14.80
CA ARG A 22 15.16 -14.12 15.55
C ARG A 22 15.20 -12.63 15.24
N LYS A 23 16.40 -12.02 15.17
CA LYS A 23 16.56 -10.60 14.84
C LYS A 23 16.04 -10.30 13.42
N MET A 24 16.34 -11.17 12.46
CA MET A 24 15.82 -11.07 11.09
C MET A 24 14.29 -11.16 11.08
N PHE A 25 13.70 -12.14 11.77
CA PHE A 25 12.23 -12.26 11.84
C PHE A 25 11.56 -11.07 12.50
N SER A 26 12.15 -10.54 13.57
CA SER A 26 11.66 -9.34 14.25
C SER A 26 11.63 -8.14 13.30
N ARG A 27 12.68 -7.94 12.48
CA ARG A 27 12.70 -6.90 11.44
C ARG A 27 11.59 -7.11 10.41
N ILE A 28 11.47 -8.32 9.87
CA ILE A 28 10.43 -8.64 8.86
C ILE A 28 9.02 -8.47 9.42
N GLU A 29 8.81 -8.78 10.70
CA GLU A 29 7.53 -8.56 11.35
C GLU A 29 7.21 -7.06 11.49
N ASN A 30 8.20 -6.23 11.82
CA ASN A 30 8.04 -4.78 11.82
C ASN A 30 7.69 -4.24 10.43
N ASP A 31 8.35 -4.73 9.38
CA ASP A 31 8.03 -4.35 7.99
C ASP A 31 6.60 -4.77 7.62
N LEU A 32 6.18 -5.98 8.00
CA LEU A 32 4.80 -6.44 7.79
C LEU A 32 3.76 -5.63 8.57
N ARG A 33 4.08 -5.17 9.79
CA ARG A 33 3.22 -4.27 10.57
C ARG A 33 3.10 -2.91 9.90
N TYR A 34 4.22 -2.35 9.40
CA TYR A 34 4.24 -1.12 8.63
C TYR A 34 3.31 -1.22 7.41
N TYR A 35 3.51 -2.24 6.56
CA TYR A 35 2.63 -2.45 5.41
C TYR A 35 1.16 -2.67 5.82
N GLY A 36 0.91 -3.37 6.93
CA GLY A 36 -0.44 -3.55 7.46
C GLY A 36 -1.11 -2.23 7.87
N GLY A 37 -0.35 -1.29 8.42
CA GLY A 37 -0.80 0.06 8.74
C GLY A 37 -1.10 0.88 7.48
N GLU A 38 -0.16 0.93 6.54
CA GLU A 38 -0.28 1.66 5.29
C GLU A 38 -1.47 1.20 4.44
N VAL A 39 -1.71 -0.12 4.37
CA VAL A 39 -2.87 -0.70 3.68
C VAL A 39 -4.19 -0.19 4.27
N LYS A 40 -4.31 -0.09 5.59
CA LYS A 40 -5.52 0.44 6.25
C LYS A 40 -5.67 1.93 5.98
N LEU A 41 -4.59 2.69 6.11
CA LEU A 41 -4.59 4.13 5.90
C LEU A 41 -4.96 4.49 4.46
N CYS A 42 -4.36 3.84 3.47
CA CYS A 42 -4.70 4.04 2.07
C CYS A 42 -6.17 3.74 1.79
N ARG A 43 -6.72 2.66 2.34
CA ARG A 43 -8.14 2.31 2.16
C ARG A 43 -9.07 3.35 2.79
N LEU A 44 -8.77 3.81 3.99
CA LEU A 44 -9.55 4.85 4.69
C LEU A 44 -9.48 6.18 3.94
N ALA A 45 -8.27 6.62 3.56
CA ALA A 45 -8.07 7.86 2.81
C ALA A 45 -8.81 7.82 1.47
N GLN A 46 -8.67 6.73 0.70
CA GLN A 46 -9.37 6.58 -0.57
C GLN A 46 -10.89 6.62 -0.40
N THR A 47 -11.42 5.87 0.58
CA THR A 47 -12.87 5.78 0.80
C THR A 47 -13.43 7.14 1.22
N ASN A 48 -12.79 7.80 2.18
CA ASN A 48 -13.23 9.10 2.69
C ASN A 48 -13.15 10.20 1.62
N LEU A 49 -12.06 10.25 0.84
CA LEU A 49 -11.93 11.20 -0.26
C LEU A 49 -12.96 10.94 -1.37
N SER A 50 -13.21 9.67 -1.71
CA SER A 50 -14.23 9.32 -2.71
C SER A 50 -15.62 9.78 -2.29
N ILE A 51 -15.99 9.53 -1.03
CA ILE A 51 -17.28 9.94 -0.47
C ILE A 51 -17.38 11.47 -0.47
N ALA A 52 -16.34 12.17 -0.02
CA ALA A 52 -16.33 13.63 0.01
C ALA A 52 -16.50 14.23 -1.39
N VAL A 53 -15.72 13.77 -2.38
CA VAL A 53 -15.85 14.22 -3.78
C VAL A 53 -17.24 13.93 -4.33
N MET A 54 -17.83 12.77 -4.04
CA MET A 54 -19.20 12.44 -4.46
C MET A 54 -20.23 13.39 -3.83
N ILE A 55 -20.14 13.66 -2.53
CA ILE A 55 -21.04 14.59 -1.84
C ILE A 55 -20.96 15.98 -2.47
N PHE A 56 -19.75 16.53 -2.66
CA PHE A 56 -19.62 17.84 -3.28
C PHE A 56 -20.03 17.84 -4.76
N GLY A 57 -19.77 16.76 -5.49
CA GLY A 57 -20.19 16.61 -6.89
C GLY A 57 -21.71 16.62 -7.06
N VAL A 58 -22.47 16.12 -6.08
CA VAL A 58 -23.94 16.14 -6.09
C VAL A 58 -24.50 17.45 -5.53
N LEU A 59 -23.96 17.94 -4.41
CA LEU A 59 -24.49 19.13 -3.77
C LEU A 59 -24.18 20.43 -4.52
N THR A 60 -23.01 20.52 -5.17
CA THR A 60 -22.61 21.75 -5.87
C THR A 60 -23.61 22.13 -6.98
N PRO A 61 -24.01 21.22 -7.91
CA PRO A 61 -25.05 21.51 -8.89
C PRO A 61 -26.40 21.91 -8.27
N VAL A 62 -26.79 21.31 -7.15
CA VAL A 62 -28.05 21.63 -6.44
C VAL A 62 -28.03 23.06 -5.92
N VAL A 63 -26.92 23.47 -5.28
CA VAL A 63 -26.78 24.85 -4.77
C VAL A 63 -26.70 25.86 -5.92
N ILE A 64 -26.02 25.53 -7.02
CA ILE A 64 -26.00 26.38 -8.23
C ILE A 64 -27.41 26.55 -8.80
N ALA A 65 -28.19 25.47 -8.89
CA ALA A 65 -29.56 25.53 -9.39
C ALA A 65 -30.47 26.38 -8.48
N GLU A 66 -30.31 26.29 -7.16
CA GLU A 66 -31.05 27.12 -6.20
C GLU A 66 -30.65 28.60 -6.24
N ALA A 67 -29.37 28.90 -6.47
CA ALA A 67 -28.88 30.27 -6.64
C ALA A 67 -29.45 30.96 -7.90
N GLY A 68 -29.86 30.19 -8.91
CA GLY A 68 -30.48 30.70 -10.14
C GLY A 68 -31.97 31.05 -10.00
N LYS A 69 -32.60 30.76 -8.86
CA LYS A 69 -34.03 31.05 -8.63
C LYS A 69 -34.24 32.45 -8.06
N THR A 70 -35.31 33.10 -8.51
CA THR A 70 -35.70 34.46 -8.08
C THR A 70 -36.18 34.48 -6.62
N ASP A 71 -36.95 33.47 -6.22
CA ASP A 71 -37.33 33.21 -4.82
C ASP A 71 -36.64 31.92 -4.35
N SER A 72 -35.40 32.05 -3.91
CA SER A 72 -34.61 30.90 -3.46
C SER A 72 -34.95 30.53 -2.01
N PHE A 73 -35.24 29.25 -1.77
CA PHE A 73 -35.62 28.75 -0.44
C PHE A 73 -34.43 28.63 0.52
N LEU A 74 -33.23 28.41 -0.01
CA LEU A 74 -32.02 28.17 0.79
C LEU A 74 -31.29 29.46 1.22
N GLY A 75 -31.77 30.63 0.79
CA GLY A 75 -31.22 31.93 1.17
C GLY A 75 -30.91 32.84 -0.02
N PRO A 76 -30.24 33.98 0.21
CA PRO A 76 -29.99 34.97 -0.83
C PRO A 76 -29.14 34.40 -1.98
N PRO A 77 -29.48 34.68 -3.27
CA PRO A 77 -28.75 34.18 -4.44
C PRO A 77 -27.24 34.44 -4.43
N ALA A 78 -26.81 35.62 -3.96
CA ALA A 78 -25.40 35.98 -3.87
C ALA A 78 -24.63 35.11 -2.86
N LEU A 79 -25.26 34.79 -1.72
CA LEU A 79 -24.69 33.90 -0.71
C LEU A 79 -24.56 32.47 -1.26
N LEU A 80 -25.62 31.96 -1.90
CA LEU A 80 -25.64 30.63 -2.47
C LEU A 80 -24.60 30.45 -3.58
N THR A 81 -24.40 31.47 -4.42
CA THR A 81 -23.34 31.46 -5.46
C THR A 81 -21.94 31.37 -4.83
N THR A 82 -21.71 32.12 -3.75
CA THR A 82 -20.44 32.08 -3.01
C THR A 82 -20.21 30.70 -2.39
N ILE A 83 -21.24 30.12 -1.77
CA ILE A 83 -21.18 28.77 -1.18
C ILE A 83 -20.90 27.73 -2.27
N ALA A 84 -21.63 27.77 -3.38
CA ALA A 84 -21.43 26.86 -4.51
C ALA A 84 -20.00 26.93 -5.06
N THR A 85 -19.45 28.14 -5.20
CA THR A 85 -18.07 28.34 -5.65
C THR A 85 -17.07 27.73 -4.66
N GLY A 86 -17.28 27.95 -3.36
CA GLY A 86 -16.46 27.34 -2.31
C GLY A 86 -16.52 25.81 -2.32
N MET A 87 -17.71 25.24 -2.50
CA MET A 87 -17.91 23.79 -2.62
C MET A 87 -17.21 23.21 -3.85
N ALA A 88 -17.31 23.89 -5.00
CA ALA A 88 -16.63 23.50 -6.23
C ALA A 88 -15.10 23.52 -6.05
N ALA A 89 -14.57 24.58 -5.44
CA ALA A 89 -13.14 24.70 -5.15
C ALA A 89 -12.66 23.58 -4.22
N LEU A 90 -13.42 23.29 -3.16
CA LEU A 90 -13.09 22.22 -2.22
C LEU A 90 -13.15 20.84 -2.89
N ALA A 91 -14.14 20.58 -3.76
CA ALA A 91 -14.23 19.35 -4.53
C ALA A 91 -12.99 19.16 -5.43
N ALA A 92 -12.55 20.21 -6.11
CA ALA A 92 -11.37 20.19 -6.96
C ALA A 92 -10.08 19.90 -6.15
N ILE A 93 -9.94 20.51 -4.97
CA ILE A 93 -8.80 20.24 -4.07
C ILE A 93 -8.81 18.78 -3.62
N LEU A 94 -9.95 18.25 -3.19
CA LEU A 94 -10.08 16.86 -2.73
C LEU A 94 -9.78 15.86 -3.86
N GLU A 95 -10.25 16.14 -5.07
CA GLU A 95 -9.93 15.35 -6.26
C GLU A 95 -8.42 15.43 -6.58
N GLY A 96 -7.81 16.61 -6.46
CA GLY A 96 -6.36 16.78 -6.59
C GLY A 96 -5.58 15.95 -5.57
N ILE A 97 -5.99 15.98 -4.29
CA ILE A 97 -5.37 15.16 -3.23
C ILE A 97 -5.53 13.67 -3.52
N ARG A 98 -6.71 13.23 -3.97
CA ARG A 98 -6.98 11.84 -4.37
C ARG A 98 -6.05 11.41 -5.51
N ARG A 99 -5.84 12.26 -6.51
CA ARG A 99 -4.95 12.00 -7.65
C ARG A 99 -3.48 11.97 -7.26
N ILE A 100 -3.01 12.91 -6.45
CA ILE A 100 -1.62 12.95 -5.97
C ILE A 100 -1.33 11.75 -5.07
N GLY A 101 -2.26 11.44 -4.16
CA GLY A 101 -2.10 10.35 -3.19
C GLY A 101 -2.06 8.96 -3.81
N ARG A 102 -2.69 8.77 -5.00
CA ARG A 102 -2.77 7.48 -5.72
C ARG A 102 -3.03 6.30 -4.78
N PHE A 103 -3.94 6.48 -3.83
CA PHE A 103 -4.13 5.58 -2.69
C PHE A 103 -4.46 4.15 -3.13
N ASP A 104 -5.17 3.97 -4.26
CA ASP A 104 -5.44 2.65 -4.84
C ASP A 104 -4.15 1.93 -5.28
N ARG A 105 -3.25 2.61 -5.99
CA ARG A 105 -1.98 2.01 -6.44
C ARG A 105 -1.10 1.67 -5.25
N ARG A 106 -0.99 2.58 -4.28
CA ARG A 106 -0.23 2.36 -3.03
C ARG A 106 -0.80 1.21 -2.22
N TRP A 107 -2.13 1.12 -2.12
CA TRP A 107 -2.81 0.00 -1.47
C TRP A 107 -2.47 -1.34 -2.13
N ILE A 108 -2.56 -1.44 -3.47
CA ILE A 108 -2.24 -2.66 -4.21
C ILE A 108 -0.77 -3.05 -4.01
N ALA A 109 0.16 -2.09 -4.14
CA ALA A 109 1.60 -2.33 -3.99
C ALA A 109 1.93 -2.85 -2.58
N ASN A 110 1.49 -2.15 -1.54
CA ASN A 110 1.72 -2.52 -0.14
C ASN A 110 1.09 -3.87 0.21
N TYR A 111 -0.14 -4.11 -0.25
CA TYR A 111 -0.82 -5.39 -0.02
C TYR A 111 -0.11 -6.56 -0.71
N SER A 112 0.35 -6.35 -1.95
CA SER A 112 1.09 -7.35 -2.73
C SER A 112 2.45 -7.66 -2.10
N ALA A 113 3.21 -6.63 -1.69
CA ALA A 113 4.48 -6.78 -1.00
C ALA A 113 4.32 -7.57 0.30
N ALA A 114 3.37 -7.18 1.15
CA ALA A 114 3.08 -7.89 2.41
C ALA A 114 2.69 -9.36 2.17
N THR A 115 1.88 -9.64 1.15
CA THR A 115 1.49 -11.01 0.80
C THR A 115 2.67 -11.83 0.31
N LYS A 116 3.56 -11.23 -0.49
CA LYS A 116 4.77 -11.89 -1.00
C LYS A 116 5.75 -12.21 0.12
N ILE A 117 5.98 -11.27 1.05
CA ILE A 117 6.81 -11.48 2.24
C ILE A 117 6.27 -12.63 3.09
N ARG A 118 4.95 -12.69 3.31
CA ARG A 118 4.32 -13.82 4.06
C ARG A 118 4.56 -15.16 3.37
N ARG A 119 4.40 -15.23 2.04
CA ARG A 119 4.67 -16.47 1.27
C ARG A 119 6.13 -16.88 1.35
N LEU A 120 7.06 -15.93 1.23
CA LEU A 120 8.50 -16.20 1.36
C LEU A 120 8.84 -16.73 2.76
N ARG A 121 8.18 -16.21 3.81
CA ARG A 121 8.33 -16.71 5.18
C ARG A 121 7.92 -18.17 5.30
N ASP A 122 6.79 -18.53 4.70
CA ASP A 122 6.30 -19.91 4.74
C ASP A 122 7.24 -20.85 3.97
N GLN A 123 7.74 -20.41 2.81
CA GLN A 123 8.76 -21.15 2.05
C GLN A 123 10.07 -21.32 2.81
N TYR A 124 10.54 -20.28 3.49
CA TYR A 124 11.71 -20.34 4.34
C TYR A 124 11.54 -21.41 5.42
N ARG A 125 10.41 -21.39 6.14
CA ARG A 125 10.12 -22.37 7.20
C ARG A 125 10.15 -23.79 6.68
N LEU A 126 9.57 -24.05 5.51
CA LEU A 126 9.61 -25.37 4.88
C LEU A 126 11.04 -25.81 4.55
N ARG A 127 11.86 -24.92 4.00
CA ARG A 127 13.27 -25.19 3.66
C ARG A 127 14.19 -25.33 4.87
N GLN A 128 13.75 -24.87 6.03
CA GLN A 128 14.52 -24.90 7.27
C GLN A 128 14.36 -26.21 8.04
N ILE A 129 13.29 -26.97 7.77
CA ILE A 129 13.01 -28.24 8.45
C ILE A 129 14.15 -29.23 8.20
N GLY A 130 14.64 -29.86 9.26
CA GLY A 130 15.67 -30.91 9.19
C GLY A 130 17.11 -30.41 9.03
N LYS A 131 17.34 -29.09 8.91
CA LYS A 131 18.69 -28.53 8.79
C LYS A 131 19.31 -28.26 10.17
N PRO A 132 20.53 -28.75 10.46
CA PRO A 132 21.23 -28.42 11.71
C PRO A 132 21.49 -26.92 11.81
N VAL A 133 21.29 -26.36 13.00
CA VAL A 133 21.50 -24.93 13.24
C VAL A 133 22.95 -24.54 12.96
N GLY A 134 23.16 -23.50 12.17
CA GLY A 134 24.49 -23.00 11.83
C GLY A 134 25.25 -23.83 10.78
N SER A 135 24.67 -24.91 10.26
CA SER A 135 25.20 -25.63 9.09
C SER A 135 25.26 -24.72 7.85
N ASP A 136 26.05 -25.10 6.85
CA ASP A 136 26.14 -24.34 5.59
C ASP A 136 24.78 -24.18 4.92
N ASP A 137 24.01 -25.26 4.83
CA ASP A 137 22.66 -25.26 4.26
C ASP A 137 21.66 -24.38 5.04
N TRP A 138 21.85 -24.28 6.36
CA TRP A 138 21.02 -23.45 7.24
C TRP A 138 21.36 -21.97 7.04
N ARG A 139 22.65 -21.65 6.94
CA ARG A 139 23.14 -20.29 6.69
C ARG A 139 22.74 -19.80 5.31
N GLU A 140 22.93 -20.63 4.28
CA GLU A 140 22.54 -20.31 2.91
C GLU A 140 21.04 -20.01 2.80
N ASN A 141 20.17 -20.79 3.46
CA ASN A 141 18.74 -20.55 3.45
C ASN A 141 18.37 -19.20 4.09
N ILE A 142 19.08 -18.78 5.16
CA ILE A 142 18.90 -17.44 5.75
C ILE A 142 19.31 -16.35 4.78
N PHE A 143 20.51 -16.44 4.20
CA PHE A 143 20.99 -15.42 3.27
C PHE A 143 20.08 -15.30 2.05
N HIS A 144 19.66 -16.44 1.49
CA HIS A 144 18.75 -16.47 0.36
C HIS A 144 17.39 -15.85 0.71
N TYR A 145 16.85 -16.15 1.90
CA TYR A 145 15.60 -15.53 2.35
C TYR A 145 15.74 -14.02 2.55
N GLN A 146 16.85 -13.54 3.13
CA GLN A 146 17.13 -12.10 3.27
C GLN A 146 17.20 -11.40 1.90
N GLN A 147 17.89 -12.00 0.93
CA GLN A 147 17.95 -11.47 -0.43
C GLN A 147 16.56 -11.36 -1.06
N LEU A 148 15.75 -12.43 -0.98
CA LEU A 148 14.40 -12.42 -1.53
C LEU A 148 13.49 -11.36 -0.88
N ILE A 149 13.67 -11.07 0.41
CA ILE A 149 12.95 -10.01 1.10
C ILE A 149 13.41 -8.63 0.62
N ASN A 150 14.73 -8.38 0.60
CA ASN A 150 15.27 -7.10 0.12
C ASN A 150 14.84 -6.83 -1.34
N ASP A 151 14.86 -7.84 -2.20
CA ASP A 151 14.34 -7.75 -3.57
C ASP A 151 12.88 -7.31 -3.65
N VAL A 152 12.05 -7.73 -2.69
CA VAL A 152 10.64 -7.32 -2.64
C VAL A 152 10.52 -5.86 -2.21
N LEU A 153 11.31 -5.45 -1.21
CA LEU A 153 11.33 -4.07 -0.72
C LEU A 153 11.88 -3.10 -1.80
N ASP A 154 12.95 -3.49 -2.48
CA ASP A 154 13.57 -2.70 -3.56
C ASP A 154 12.63 -2.57 -4.75
N LYS A 155 11.93 -3.65 -5.13
CA LYS A 155 10.92 -3.60 -6.20
C LYS A 155 9.73 -2.73 -5.84
N GLU A 156 9.28 -2.75 -4.59
CA GLU A 156 8.19 -1.87 -4.14
C GLU A 156 8.63 -0.41 -4.18
N THR A 157 9.82 -0.11 -3.68
CA THR A 157 10.43 1.22 -3.76
C THR A 157 10.58 1.69 -5.21
N ALA A 158 11.05 0.82 -6.10
CA ALA A 158 11.18 1.13 -7.52
C ALA A 158 9.82 1.35 -8.21
N VAL A 159 8.77 0.58 -7.84
CA VAL A 159 7.40 0.80 -8.34
C VAL A 159 6.87 2.14 -7.86
N PHE A 160 7.12 2.53 -6.61
CA PHE A 160 6.75 3.84 -6.08
C PHE A 160 7.33 4.98 -6.91
N PHE A 161 8.63 4.95 -7.21
CA PHE A 161 9.29 5.99 -8.03
C PHE A 161 8.87 5.93 -9.50
N LYS A 162 8.73 4.73 -10.07
CA LYS A 162 8.25 4.59 -11.45
C LYS A 162 6.81 5.09 -11.62
N ASP A 163 5.97 4.92 -10.60
CA ASP A 163 4.63 5.50 -10.62
C ASP A 163 4.71 7.03 -10.56
N LEU A 164 5.60 7.64 -9.77
CA LEU A 164 5.78 9.11 -9.77
C LEU A 164 6.07 9.68 -11.17
N ASP A 165 6.84 8.97 -11.98
CA ASP A 165 7.23 9.41 -13.33
C ASP A 165 6.20 9.14 -14.44
N LYS A 166 5.12 8.38 -14.16
CA LYS A 166 4.12 8.05 -15.18
C LYS A 166 3.05 9.15 -15.33
N PRO A 167 2.85 9.70 -16.56
CA PRO A 167 1.74 10.61 -16.85
C PRO A 167 0.39 9.89 -16.75
N GLU A 168 -0.64 10.64 -16.35
CA GLU A 168 -1.95 10.15 -15.84
C GLU A 168 -2.80 9.30 -16.81
N ASN A 169 -2.40 9.13 -18.08
CA ASN A 169 -3.25 8.55 -19.12
C ASN A 169 -3.02 7.06 -19.44
N GLU A 170 -2.15 6.35 -18.71
CA GLU A 170 -2.10 4.89 -18.87
C GLU A 170 -3.16 4.20 -18.01
N PRO A 171 -4.13 3.50 -18.63
CA PRO A 171 -5.06 2.66 -17.88
C PRO A 171 -4.28 1.61 -17.10
N SER A 172 -4.73 1.37 -15.86
CA SER A 172 -4.23 0.30 -15.01
C SER A 172 -4.12 -0.99 -15.83
N PRO A 173 -3.04 -1.79 -15.74
CA PRO A 173 -2.96 -3.04 -16.47
C PRO A 173 -4.12 -3.92 -16.01
N GLU A 174 -5.12 -4.02 -16.87
CA GLU A 174 -6.27 -4.86 -16.72
C GLU A 174 -5.74 -6.29 -16.54
N LYS A 175 -6.23 -6.94 -15.48
CA LYS A 175 -5.83 -8.29 -15.12
C LYS A 175 -5.98 -9.21 -16.33
N ASP A 176 -4.88 -9.78 -16.80
CA ASP A 176 -4.88 -11.07 -17.48
C ASP A 176 -5.59 -12.09 -16.58
N ARG A 177 -6.89 -12.26 -16.80
CA ARG A 177 -7.63 -13.43 -16.34
C ARG A 177 -7.36 -14.53 -17.37
N PRO A 178 -6.82 -15.70 -16.98
CA PRO A 178 -6.67 -16.78 -17.93
C PRO A 178 -8.04 -17.43 -18.18
N GLY A 179 -8.50 -17.35 -19.44
CA GLY A 179 -8.99 -18.52 -20.14
C GLY A 179 -10.49 -18.88 -20.08
N LYS A 180 -11.03 -18.98 -21.30
CA LYS A 180 -12.00 -19.97 -21.82
C LYS A 180 -13.48 -19.73 -21.58
N GLY A 181 -14.13 -19.29 -22.67
CA GLY A 181 -15.57 -19.42 -22.88
C GLY A 181 -15.98 -19.11 -24.31
N GLY A 182 -15.29 -19.65 -25.31
CA GLY A 182 -15.79 -19.63 -26.68
C GLY A 182 -17.06 -20.49 -26.76
N LYS A 183 -18.19 -19.90 -27.16
CA LYS A 183 -19.37 -20.64 -27.63
C LYS A 183 -19.49 -20.46 -29.14
N PRO A 184 -19.85 -21.52 -29.88
CA PRO A 184 -19.93 -21.50 -31.33
C PRO A 184 -21.13 -20.68 -31.80
N LYS A 185 -21.00 -20.09 -32.97
CA LYS A 185 -22.10 -19.47 -33.72
C LYS A 185 -23.01 -20.59 -34.23
N ASN A 186 -24.31 -20.45 -33.98
CA ASN A 186 -25.34 -20.98 -34.87
C ASN A 186 -25.77 -19.85 -35.80
#